data_AF-A0A0J6RYD6-F1
#
_entry.id   AF-A0A0J6RYD6-F1
#
_cell.length_a   1.000
_cell.length_b   1.000
_cell.length_c   1.000
_cell.angle_alpha   90.00
_cell.angle_beta   90.00
_cell.angle_gamma   90.00
#
_symmetry.space_group_name_H-M   'P 1'
#
loop_
_entity.id
_entity.type
_entity.pdbx_description
1 polymer ?
#
loop_
_entity_poly.entity_id
_entity_poly.type
_entity_poly.pdbx_seq_one_letter_code
_entity_poly.pdbx_strand_id
1 'polypeptide(L)' 'MVLHLLSARGALDEGKVRVRTLTLPDTYQDHDTPERMYAQAGLDAASIVKVVEATLPARSENLSAGNVVSVARRQR' A
#
# COMPACT_ATOMS: atom_id res chain seq x y z
N MET A 1 -15.60 14.66 -4.83
CA MET A 1 -14.30 14.37 -5.49
C MET A 1 -14.45 13.17 -6.42
N VAL A 2 -14.15 13.32 -7.72
CA VAL A 2 -14.36 12.26 -8.72
C VAL A 2 -13.33 11.14 -8.61
N LEU A 3 -12.05 11.47 -8.39
CA LEU A 3 -10.98 10.47 -8.25
C LEU A 3 -11.22 9.50 -7.10
N HIS A 4 -11.58 10.01 -5.91
CA HIS A 4 -11.88 9.18 -4.74
C HIS A 4 -13.00 8.17 -5.02
N LEU A 5 -14.06 8.60 -5.69
CA LEU A 5 -15.18 7.73 -6.00
C LEU A 5 -14.79 6.61 -6.97
N LEU A 6 -14.09 6.96 -8.05
CA LEU A 6 -13.65 5.99 -9.06
C LEU A 6 -12.62 5.00 -8.48
N SER A 7 -11.67 5.51 -7.71
CA SER A 7 -10.68 4.71 -6.99
C SER A 7 -11.36 3.76 -5.99
N ALA A 8 -12.26 4.25 -5.14
CA ALA A 8 -12.96 3.42 -4.14
C ALA A 8 -13.82 2.33 -4.79
N ARG A 9 -14.46 2.62 -5.92
CA ARG A 9 -15.28 1.65 -6.68
C ARG A 9 -14.46 0.66 -7.50
N GLY A 10 -13.13 0.81 -7.56
CA GLY A 10 -12.27 -0.05 -8.36
C GLY A 10 -12.38 0.18 -9.88
N ALA A 11 -13.00 1.27 -10.31
CA ALA A 11 -13.14 1.61 -11.73
C ALA A 11 -11.80 1.85 -12.44
N LEU A 12 -10.70 1.95 -11.69
CA LEU A 12 -9.34 2.14 -12.19
C LEU A 12 -8.47 0.86 -12.07
N ASP A 13 -9.05 -0.29 -11.72
CA ASP A 13 -8.29 -1.53 -11.45
C ASP A 13 -7.95 -2.36 -12.68
N GLU A 14 -8.59 -2.07 -13.83
CA GLU A 14 -8.42 -2.80 -15.09
C GLU A 14 -7.05 -2.56 -15.75
N GLY A 15 -6.37 -1.48 -15.37
CA GLY A 15 -5.08 -1.09 -15.93
C GLY A 15 -3.86 -1.76 -15.27
N LYS A 16 -2.67 -1.47 -15.81
CA LYS A 16 -1.39 -1.91 -15.24
C LYS A 16 -1.09 -1.27 -13.87
N VAL A 17 -1.68 -0.11 -13.61
CA VAL A 17 -1.48 0.67 -12.38
C VAL A 17 -2.81 0.80 -11.68
N ARG A 18 -2.89 0.31 -10.45
CA ARG A 18 -4.05 0.47 -9.57
C ARG A 18 -3.82 1.69 -8.68
N VAL A 19 -4.85 2.50 -8.50
CA VAL A 19 -4.78 3.75 -7.72
C VAL A 19 -5.72 3.64 -6.53
N ARG A 20 -5.19 3.86 -5.31
CA ARG A 20 -5.96 3.96 -4.07
C ARG A 20 -5.74 5.28 -3.37
N THR A 21 -6.83 5.95 -3.06
CA THR A 21 -6.82 7.22 -2.36
C THR A 21 -7.00 7.00 -0.87
N LEU A 22 -6.05 7.49 -0.08
CA LEU A 22 -6.10 7.51 1.37
C LEU A 22 -6.14 8.96 1.83
N THR A 23 -7.22 9.32 2.53
CA THR A 23 -7.47 10.69 2.97
C THR A 23 -8.02 10.71 4.37
N LEU A 24 -7.89 11.86 5.03
CA LEU A 24 -8.55 12.07 6.31
C LEU A 24 -10.07 11.86 6.16
N PRO A 25 -10.69 11.09 7.05
CA PRO A 25 -12.13 10.92 7.06
C PRO A 25 -12.81 12.23 7.41
N ASP A 26 -13.98 12.46 6.83
CA ASP A 26 -14.84 13.60 7.16
C ASP A 26 -15.54 13.33 8.51
N THR A 27 -14.75 13.36 9.58
CA THR A 27 -15.19 13.09 10.95
C THR A 27 -14.30 13.88 11.90
N TYR A 28 -14.90 14.38 12.98
CA TYR A 28 -14.15 15.06 14.02
C TYR A 28 -13.20 14.09 14.73
N GLN A 29 -11.93 14.48 14.85
CA GLN A 29 -10.90 13.73 15.55
C GLN A 29 -10.44 14.56 16.76
N ASP A 30 -10.39 13.91 17.92
CA ASP A 30 -9.87 14.55 19.12
C ASP A 30 -8.36 14.83 18.96
N HIS A 31 -7.90 15.87 19.64
CA HIS A 31 -6.49 16.24 19.57
C HIS A 31 -5.62 15.26 20.36
N ASP A 32 -4.55 14.78 19.72
CA ASP A 32 -3.58 13.85 20.29
C ASP A 32 -2.24 14.07 19.58
N THR A 33 -1.26 13.19 19.80
CA THR A 33 -0.02 13.21 19.01
C THR A 33 -0.31 12.92 17.54
N PRO A 34 0.43 13.52 16.60
CA PRO A 34 0.20 13.33 15.16
C PRO A 34 0.16 11.86 14.74
N GLU A 35 1.00 11.01 15.34
CA GLU A 35 1.06 9.58 15.03
C GLU A 35 -0.24 8.87 15.38
N ARG A 36 -0.82 9.19 16.54
CA ARG A 36 -2.09 8.60 16.99
C ARG A 36 -3.26 9.10 16.15
N MET A 37 -3.26 10.39 15.78
CA MET A 37 -4.27 10.95 14.88
C MET A 37 -4.24 10.27 13.50
N TYR A 38 -3.06 10.07 12.91
CA TYR A 38 -2.96 9.38 11.62
C TYR A 38 -3.33 7.90 11.71
N ALA A 39 -2.95 7.21 12.79
CA ALA A 39 -3.37 5.84 13.02
C ALA A 39 -4.90 5.73 13.14
N GLN A 40 -5.54 6.65 13.87
CA GLN A 40 -7.01 6.72 13.97
C GLN A 40 -7.67 6.98 12.61
N ALA A 41 -7.06 7.82 11.77
CA ALA A 41 -7.52 8.08 10.41
C ALA A 41 -7.22 6.96 9.41
N GLY A 42 -6.47 5.91 9.79
CA GLY A 42 -6.04 4.85 8.89
C GLY A 42 -4.99 5.30 7.86
N LEU A 43 -4.21 6.33 8.20
CA LEU A 43 -3.14 6.91 7.38
C LEU A 43 -1.75 6.53 7.88
N ASP A 44 -1.66 5.47 8.69
CA ASP A 44 -0.40 4.91 9.18
C ASP A 44 0.15 3.81 8.25
N ALA A 45 1.40 3.41 8.51
CA ALA A 45 2.09 2.43 7.68
C ALA A 45 1.35 1.09 7.58
N ALA A 46 0.77 0.61 8.69
CA ALA A 46 0.05 -0.67 8.69
C ALA A 46 -1.23 -0.60 7.84
N SER A 47 -1.99 0.50 7.93
CA SER A 47 -3.18 0.70 7.12
C SER A 47 -2.85 0.86 5.64
N ILE A 48 -1.77 1.56 5.30
CA ILE A 48 -1.30 1.69 3.91
C ILE A 48 -0.98 0.29 3.34
N VAL A 49 -0.22 -0.53 4.06
CA VAL A 49 0.12 -1.89 3.63
C VAL A 49 -1.15 -2.72 3.42
N LYS A 50 -2.09 -2.68 4.36
CA LYS A 50 -3.37 -3.39 4.25
C LYS A 50 -4.15 -3.00 2.99
N VAL A 51 -4.16 -1.71 2.64
CA VAL A 51 -4.82 -1.21 1.43
C VAL A 51 -4.10 -1.69 0.17
N VAL A 52 -2.77 -1.70 0.18
CA VAL A 52 -1.95 -2.22 -0.92
C VAL A 52 -2.24 -3.71 -1.12
N GLU A 53 -2.21 -4.52 -0.06
CA GLU A 53 -2.48 -5.95 -0.12
C GLU A 53 -3.89 -6.26 -0.63
N ALA A 54 -4.90 -5.51 -0.15
CA ALA A 54 -6.27 -5.65 -0.64
C ALA A 54 -6.44 -5.23 -2.10
N THR A 55 -5.56 -4.34 -2.60
CA THR A 55 -5.64 -3.81 -3.96
C THR A 55 -4.86 -4.65 -4.95
N LEU A 56 -3.76 -5.28 -4.55
CA LEU A 56 -2.96 -6.10 -5.46
C LEU A 56 -3.67 -7.42 -5.76
N PRO A 57 -3.57 -7.93 -7.00
CA PRO A 57 -4.08 -9.26 -7.32
C PRO A 57 -3.25 -10.32 -6.59
N ALA A 58 -3.82 -11.53 -6.47
CA ALA A 58 -3.07 -12.69 -6.00
C ALA A 58 -1.73 -12.78 -6.75
N ARG A 59 -0.63 -12.89 -6.00
CA ARG A 59 0.71 -12.87 -6.55
C ARG A 59 0.85 -14.02 -7.56
N SER A 60 0.90 -13.68 -8.85
CA SER A 60 1.30 -14.63 -9.88
C SER A 60 2.77 -14.98 -9.63
N GLU A 61 3.09 -16.26 -9.44
CA GLU A 61 4.42 -16.77 -9.10
C GLU A 61 5.44 -16.66 -10.24
N ASN A 62 5.55 -15.50 -10.88
CA ASN A 62 6.49 -15.26 -11.97
C ASN A 62 7.73 -14.52 -11.45
N LEU A 63 8.21 -14.86 -10.25
CA LEU A 63 9.55 -14.48 -9.83
C LEU A 63 10.53 -15.50 -10.42
N SER A 64 11.00 -15.21 -11.62
CA SER A 64 12.28 -15.72 -12.10
C SER A 64 13.28 -15.57 -10.96
N ALA A 65 13.85 -16.69 -10.50
CA ALA A 65 14.94 -16.74 -9.55
C ALA A 65 16.09 -15.88 -10.07
N GLY A 66 16.11 -14.60 -9.69
CA GLY A 66 17.19 -13.70 -9.99
C GLY A 66 18.43 -14.24 -9.29
N ASN A 67 19.45 -14.60 -10.08
CA ASN A 67 20.72 -15.14 -9.63
C ASN A 67 21.24 -14.38 -8.39
N VAL A 68 21.04 -14.96 -7.21
CA VAL A 68 21.78 -14.57 -6.02
C VAL A 68 23.21 -15.07 -6.23
N VAL A 69 24.07 -14.19 -6.74
CA VAL A 69 25.51 -14.46 -6.85
C VAL A 69 26.06 -14.56 -5.43
N SER A 70 26.20 -15.78 -4.92
CA SER A 70 26.89 -16.04 -3.67
C SER A 70 28.36 -15.73 -3.87
N VAL A 71 28.83 -14.62 -3.30
CA VAL A 71 30.26 -14.28 -3.26
C VAL A 71 30.94 -15.23 -2.26
N ALA A 72 31.54 -16.30 -2.77
CA ALA A 72 32.38 -17.18 -1.97
C ALA A 72 33.60 -16.38 -1.47
N ARG A 73 33.68 -16.14 -0.16
CA ARG A 73 34.86 -15.58 0.50
C ARG A 73 36.04 -16.54 0.31
N ARG A 74 36.98 -16.18 -0.56
CA ARG A 74 38.28 -16.84 -0.66
C ARG A 74 39.16 -16.35 0.49
N GLN A 75 39.28 -17.14 1.56
CA GLN A 75 40.33 -16.94 2.57
C GLN A 75 41.68 -17.27 1.94
N ARG A 76 42.65 -16.38 2.13
CA ARG A 76 44.07 -16.65 1.92
C ARG A 76 44.64 -17.28 3.19
#